data_AF-A0A9P0Z2H4-F1
#
_entry.id   AF-A0A9P0Z2H4-F1
#
_cell.length_a   1.000
_cell.length_b   1.000
_cell.length_c   1.000
_cell.angle_alpha   90.00
_cell.angle_beta   90.00
_cell.angle_gamma   90.00
#
_symmetry.space_group_name_H-M   'P 1'
#
loop_
_entity.id
_entity.type
_entity.pdbx_description
1 polymer ?
#
loop_
_entity_poly.entity_id
_entity_poly.type
_entity_poly.pdbx_seq_one_letter_code
_entity_poly.pdbx_strand_id
1 'polypeptide(L)'
;MTEVFKGLGLEYDMSGLTGNTLDSHRLIYFAGQQGQDKQHNLVDELFIGYFTQGKYIGDREFLVEAAKKVGIEGAAEYLEDPHNGLKEVNEELKQYSANISGVPHFVINGKQQLSGGQAPETFLKAFQAA
;
A
#
# COMPACT_ATOMS: atom_id res chain seq x y z
N MET A 1 -5.60 -5.28 -17.07
CA MET A 1 -6.05 -4.68 -15.79
C MET A 1 -7.57 -4.60 -15.73
N THR A 2 -8.25 -3.93 -16.68
CA THR A 2 -9.72 -3.85 -16.70
C THR A 2 -10.43 -5.20 -16.58
N GLU A 3 -10.08 -6.20 -17.40
CA GLU A 3 -10.69 -7.54 -17.30
C GLU A 3 -10.37 -8.26 -15.98
N VAL A 4 -9.19 -8.01 -15.39
CA VAL A 4 -8.81 -8.59 -14.08
C VAL A 4 -9.70 -8.02 -12.98
N PHE A 5 -9.85 -6.69 -12.92
CA PHE A 5 -10.70 -6.00 -11.94
C PHE A 5 -12.18 -6.38 -12.13
N LYS A 6 -12.65 -6.42 -13.39
CA LYS A 6 -14.02 -6.85 -13.71
C LYS A 6 -14.29 -8.29 -13.25
N GLY A 7 -13.31 -9.19 -13.39
CA GLY A 7 -13.38 -10.55 -12.85
C GLY A 7 -13.49 -10.61 -11.33
N LEU A 8 -13.09 -9.55 -10.62
CA LEU A 8 -13.22 -9.38 -9.17
C LEU A 8 -14.46 -8.57 -8.77
N GLY A 9 -15.31 -8.18 -9.73
CA GLY A 9 -16.47 -7.33 -9.48
C GLY A 9 -16.12 -5.86 -9.20
N LEU A 10 -14.92 -5.42 -9.59
CA LEU A 10 -14.45 -4.05 -9.44
C LEU A 10 -14.37 -3.34 -10.79
N GLU A 11 -14.63 -2.03 -10.79
CA GLU A 11 -14.34 -1.18 -11.95
C GLU A 11 -12.87 -0.74 -11.90
N TYR A 12 -12.22 -0.70 -13.07
CA TYR A 12 -10.86 -0.19 -13.19
C TYR A 12 -10.91 1.22 -13.79
N ASP A 13 -10.59 2.21 -12.97
CA ASP A 13 -10.51 3.62 -13.37
C ASP A 13 -9.24 4.25 -12.82
N MET A 14 -8.34 4.54 -13.76
CA MET A 14 -7.05 5.19 -13.56
C MET A 14 -6.95 6.49 -14.38
N SER A 15 -8.10 7.10 -14.71
CA SER A 15 -8.17 8.34 -15.50
C SER A 15 -7.62 9.56 -14.75
N GLY A 16 -7.43 9.44 -13.43
CA GLY A 16 -6.87 10.46 -12.57
C GLY A 16 -5.35 10.63 -12.64
N LEU A 17 -4.81 11.41 -11.69
CA LEU A 17 -3.39 11.73 -11.64
C LEU A 17 -2.57 10.61 -11.00
N THR A 18 -1.58 10.12 -11.74
CA THR A 18 -0.48 9.30 -11.20
C THR A 18 0.66 10.21 -10.77
N GLY A 19 1.16 10.06 -9.54
CA GLY A 19 2.20 10.93 -9.01
C GLY A 19 2.97 10.31 -7.84
N ASN A 20 3.57 11.18 -7.02
CA ASN A 20 4.40 10.76 -5.89
C ASN A 20 3.54 10.12 -4.78
N THR A 21 3.96 8.97 -4.25
CA THR A 21 3.25 8.20 -3.22
C THR A 21 3.91 8.27 -1.84
N LEU A 22 4.91 9.14 -1.64
CA LEU A 22 5.65 9.24 -0.39
C LEU A 22 4.74 9.53 0.81
N ASP A 23 3.77 10.44 0.67
CA ASP A 23 2.83 10.76 1.74
C ASP A 23 1.87 9.60 2.03
N SER A 24 1.47 8.84 1.01
CA SER A 24 0.78 7.56 1.19
C SER A 24 1.62 6.60 2.04
N HIS A 25 2.90 6.39 1.70
CA HIS A 25 3.77 5.49 2.45
C HIS A 25 4.02 5.95 3.89
N ARG A 26 4.22 7.25 4.12
CA ARG A 26 4.38 7.84 5.45
C ARG A 26 3.11 7.63 6.29
N LEU A 27 1.94 7.80 5.68
CA LEU A 27 0.66 7.57 6.35
C LEU A 27 0.41 6.07 6.64
N ILE A 28 0.80 5.17 5.73
CA ILE A 28 0.76 3.70 5.94
C ILE A 28 1.68 3.29 7.11
N TYR A 29 2.86 3.88 7.21
CA TYR A 29 3.76 3.67 8.35
C TYR A 29 3.09 4.13 9.67
N PHE A 30 2.50 5.33 9.68
CA PHE A 30 1.78 5.86 10.83
C PHE A 30 0.57 5.02 11.24
N ALA A 31 -0.21 4.55 10.27
CA ALA A 31 -1.33 3.64 10.48
C ALA A 31 -0.90 2.36 11.21
N GLY A 32 0.26 1.80 10.83
CA GLY A 32 0.83 0.62 11.48
C GLY A 32 1.18 0.83 12.94
N GLN A 33 1.50 2.06 13.36
CA GLN A 33 1.70 2.39 14.79
C GLN A 33 0.40 2.34 15.60
N GLN A 34 -0.76 2.41 14.93
CA GLN A 34 -2.08 2.33 15.55
C GLN A 34 -2.75 0.95 15.44
N GLY A 35 -2.20 0.05 14.61
CA GLY A 35 -2.72 -1.31 14.41
C GLY A 35 -2.42 -1.87 13.02
N GLN A 36 -2.11 -3.17 12.93
CA GLN A 36 -1.87 -3.85 11.65
C GLN A 36 -3.12 -3.92 10.78
N ASP A 37 -4.28 -4.07 11.40
CA ASP A 37 -5.59 -4.01 10.75
C ASP A 37 -5.84 -2.63 10.14
N LYS A 38 -5.53 -1.54 10.88
CA LYS A 38 -5.64 -0.17 10.36
C LYS A 38 -4.68 0.08 9.20
N GLN A 39 -3.45 -0.40 9.29
CA GLN A 39 -2.48 -0.33 8.20
C GLN A 39 -2.99 -1.03 6.94
N HIS A 40 -3.48 -2.27 7.09
CA HIS A 40 -4.03 -3.04 5.99
C HIS A 40 -5.24 -2.35 5.35
N ASN A 41 -6.20 -1.93 6.17
CA ASN A 41 -7.42 -1.26 5.70
C ASN A 41 -7.08 0.06 4.98
N LEU A 42 -6.09 0.82 5.45
CA LEU A 42 -5.66 2.04 4.75
C LEU A 42 -5.08 1.71 3.37
N VAL A 43 -4.22 0.70 3.26
CA VAL A 43 -3.67 0.28 1.97
C VAL A 43 -4.79 -0.09 0.99
N ASP A 44 -5.80 -0.83 1.45
CA ASP A 44 -6.96 -1.18 0.64
C ASP A 44 -7.75 0.06 0.18
N GLU A 45 -7.99 1.03 1.06
CA GLU A 45 -8.67 2.29 0.69
C GLU A 45 -7.85 3.11 -0.32
N LEU A 46 -6.53 3.16 -0.17
CA LEU A 46 -5.65 3.82 -1.13
C LEU A 46 -5.68 3.11 -2.49
N PHE A 47 -5.69 1.77 -2.51
CA PHE A 47 -5.84 1.00 -3.74
C PHE A 47 -7.19 1.21 -4.42
N ILE A 48 -8.28 1.24 -3.66
CA ILE A 48 -9.61 1.55 -4.19
C ILE A 48 -9.64 2.96 -4.78
N GLY A 49 -9.16 3.97 -4.04
CA GLY A 49 -9.10 5.35 -4.54
C GLY A 49 -8.28 5.46 -5.82
N TYR A 50 -7.11 4.82 -5.86
CA TYR A 50 -6.21 4.88 -7.01
C TYR A 50 -6.76 4.10 -8.22
N PHE A 51 -6.98 2.79 -8.06
CA PHE A 51 -7.24 1.89 -9.19
C PHE A 51 -8.70 1.88 -9.67
N THR A 52 -9.64 2.40 -8.88
CA THR A 52 -11.09 2.30 -9.18
C THR A 52 -11.81 3.65 -9.19
N GLN A 53 -11.18 4.73 -8.72
CA GLN A 53 -11.83 6.04 -8.59
C GLN A 53 -11.00 7.20 -9.17
N GLY A 54 -9.85 6.92 -9.79
CA GLY A 54 -8.97 7.96 -10.33
C GLY A 54 -8.51 9.00 -9.29
N LYS A 55 -8.41 8.63 -8.00
CA LYS A 55 -7.93 9.55 -6.96
C LYS A 55 -6.41 9.67 -7.02
N TYR A 56 -5.91 10.89 -6.82
CA TYR A 56 -4.49 11.11 -6.60
C TYR A 56 -4.13 10.76 -5.15
N ILE A 57 -3.39 9.68 -4.95
CA ILE A 57 -3.00 9.19 -3.62
C ILE A 57 -1.78 9.92 -3.01
N GLY A 58 -1.43 11.09 -3.55
CA GLY A 58 -0.58 12.08 -2.88
C GLY A 58 -1.35 13.35 -2.48
N ASP A 59 -2.67 13.37 -2.69
CA ASP A 59 -3.52 14.49 -2.27
C ASP A 59 -3.81 14.41 -0.77
N ARG A 60 -3.51 15.48 -0.04
CA ARG A 60 -3.62 15.50 1.42
C ARG A 60 -5.07 15.37 1.90
N GLU A 61 -6.04 15.96 1.18
CA GLU A 61 -7.44 15.88 1.58
C GLU A 61 -7.95 14.43 1.47
N PHE A 62 -7.67 13.77 0.33
CA PHE A 62 -7.98 12.36 0.13
C PHE A 62 -7.30 11.46 1.16
N LEU A 63 -6.01 11.69 1.47
CA LEU A 63 -5.27 10.90 2.45
C LEU A 63 -5.89 10.98 3.86
N VAL A 64 -6.31 12.17 4.29
CA VAL A 64 -6.99 12.36 5.58
C VAL A 64 -8.37 11.72 5.58
N GLU A 65 -9.12 11.82 4.47
CA GLU A 65 -10.42 11.15 4.32
C GLU A 65 -10.30 9.63 4.42
N ALA A 66 -9.35 9.04 3.68
CA ALA A 66 -9.07 7.61 3.69
C ALA A 66 -8.65 7.12 5.09
N ALA A 67 -7.76 7.86 5.75
CA ALA A 67 -7.34 7.55 7.12
C ALA A 67 -8.52 7.56 8.11
N LYS A 68 -9.36 8.59 8.05
CA LYS A 68 -10.55 8.70 8.89
C LYS A 68 -11.51 7.54 8.67
N LYS A 69 -11.72 7.14 7.41
CA LYS A 69 -12.62 6.03 7.04
C LYS A 69 -12.23 4.72 7.70
N VAL A 70 -10.93 4.48 7.89
CA VAL A 70 -10.40 3.24 8.52
C VAL A 70 -10.04 3.42 9.99
N GLY A 71 -10.46 4.53 10.62
CA GLY A 71 -10.29 4.77 12.05
C GLY A 71 -8.87 5.14 12.48
N ILE A 72 -8.07 5.73 11.59
CA ILE A 72 -6.76 6.32 11.94
C ILE A 72 -6.99 7.73 12.48
N GLU A 73 -6.49 7.98 13.68
CA GLU A 73 -6.58 9.28 14.35
C GLU A 73 -5.30 10.10 14.13
N GLY A 74 -5.38 11.43 14.09
CA GLY A 74 -4.19 12.28 13.99
C GLY A 74 -3.54 12.37 12.60
N ALA A 75 -4.20 11.86 11.55
CA ALA A 75 -3.62 11.83 10.20
C ALA A 75 -3.38 13.24 9.61
N ALA A 76 -4.26 14.19 9.90
CA ALA A 76 -4.13 15.55 9.40
C ALA A 76 -2.89 16.23 9.99
N GLU A 77 -2.73 16.13 11.31
CA GLU A 77 -1.62 16.65 12.10
C GLU A 77 -0.30 15.97 11.72
N TYR A 78 -0.33 14.65 11.54
CA TYR A 78 0.84 13.88 11.12
C TYR A 78 1.37 14.36 9.75
N LEU A 79 0.48 14.65 8.81
CA LEU A 79 0.83 15.13 7.47
C LEU A 79 1.18 16.63 7.42
N GLU A 80 1.05 17.39 8.52
CA GLU A 80 1.50 18.79 8.57
C GLU A 80 3.02 18.92 8.47
N ASP A 81 3.75 18.07 9.19
CA ASP A 81 5.21 18.05 9.10
C ASP A 81 5.64 17.06 8.01
N PRO A 82 6.27 17.51 6.91
CA PRO A 82 6.76 16.62 5.85
C PRO A 82 7.87 15.67 6.28
N HIS A 83 8.44 15.83 7.48
CA HIS A 83 9.50 14.95 8.00
C HIS A 83 8.96 13.76 8.79
N ASN A 84 7.71 13.80 9.25
CA ASN A 84 7.10 12.71 9.99
C ASN A 84 7.12 11.40 9.17
N GLY A 85 7.71 10.33 9.71
CA GLY A 85 7.83 9.03 9.03
C GLY A 85 8.80 8.98 7.85
N LEU A 86 9.40 10.11 7.48
CA LEU A 86 10.26 10.19 6.29
C LEU A 86 11.52 9.35 6.46
N LYS A 87 12.10 9.34 7.65
CA LYS A 87 13.30 8.55 7.94
C LYS A 87 12.98 7.06 7.82
N GLU A 88 11.91 6.62 8.44
CA GLU A 88 11.51 5.22 8.54
C GLU A 88 11.17 4.64 7.15
N VAL A 89 10.39 5.38 6.35
CA VAL A 89 10.07 4.97 4.98
C VAL A 89 11.33 4.90 4.10
N ASN A 90 12.27 5.84 4.24
CA ASN A 90 13.53 5.81 3.49
C ASN A 90 14.46 4.67 3.93
N GLU A 91 14.53 4.38 5.23
CA GLU A 91 15.30 3.27 5.77
C GLU A 91 14.75 1.92 5.28
N GLU A 92 13.41 1.77 5.28
CA GLU A 92 12.73 0.59 4.73
C GLU A 92 13.00 0.43 3.23
N LEU A 93 12.82 1.49 2.45
CA LEU A 93 13.11 1.49 1.01
C LEU A 93 14.58 1.09 0.74
N LYS A 94 15.53 1.66 1.49
CA LYS A 94 16.97 1.35 1.36
C LYS A 94 17.26 -0.11 1.71
N GLN A 95 16.65 -0.64 2.75
CA GLN A 95 16.82 -2.03 3.16
C GLN A 95 16.42 -3.01 2.06
N TYR A 96 15.28 -2.76 1.40
CA TYR A 96 14.72 -3.71 0.43
C TYR A 96 15.21 -3.49 -1.00
N SER A 97 15.48 -2.26 -1.41
CA SER A 97 15.91 -1.93 -2.78
C SER A 97 17.27 -2.51 -3.19
N ALA A 98 18.07 -3.00 -2.25
CA ALA A 98 19.31 -3.72 -2.55
C ALA A 98 19.09 -5.06 -3.26
N ASN A 99 17.98 -5.74 -2.98
CA ASN A 99 17.68 -7.09 -3.49
C ASN A 99 16.35 -7.19 -4.24
N ILE A 100 15.46 -6.20 -4.07
CA ILE A 100 14.13 -6.17 -4.66
C ILE A 100 14.08 -5.03 -5.68
N SER A 101 13.85 -5.37 -6.95
CA SER A 101 13.76 -4.42 -8.06
C SER A 101 12.33 -4.07 -8.47
N GLY A 102 11.32 -4.69 -7.85
CA GLY A 102 9.91 -4.44 -8.17
C GLY A 102 8.96 -5.04 -7.13
N VAL A 103 7.76 -4.46 -7.07
CA VAL A 103 6.66 -4.86 -6.15
C VAL A 103 5.46 -5.39 -6.94
N PRO A 104 4.61 -6.25 -6.33
CA PRO A 104 4.74 -6.80 -4.99
C PRO A 104 5.85 -7.87 -4.91
N HIS A 105 6.46 -8.01 -3.73
CA HIS A 105 7.46 -9.03 -3.44
C HIS A 105 7.18 -9.63 -2.05
N PHE A 106 7.23 -10.95 -1.94
CA PHE A 106 6.86 -11.67 -0.73
C PHE A 106 7.99 -12.58 -0.28
N VAL A 107 8.28 -12.56 1.03
CA VAL A 107 9.21 -13.50 1.68
C VAL A 107 8.43 -14.30 2.71
N ILE A 108 8.38 -15.63 2.53
CA ILE A 108 7.61 -16.54 3.38
C ILE A 108 8.60 -17.38 4.21
N ASN A 109 8.46 -17.30 5.54
CA ASN A 109 9.33 -17.94 6.53
C ASN A 109 10.85 -17.71 6.29
N GLY A 110 11.23 -16.60 5.66
CA GLY A 110 12.62 -16.30 5.32
C GLY A 110 13.26 -17.21 4.28
N LYS A 111 12.50 -18.09 3.62
CA LYS A 111 13.02 -19.11 2.69
C LYS A 111 12.49 -18.95 1.28
N GLN A 112 11.16 -18.89 1.14
CA GLN A 112 10.52 -18.78 -0.17
C GLN A 112 10.39 -17.32 -0.54
N GLN A 113 10.82 -16.96 -1.74
CA GLN A 113 10.69 -15.61 -2.29
C GLN A 113 9.82 -15.66 -3.54
N LEU A 114 8.80 -14.82 -3.59
CA LEU A 114 7.89 -14.69 -4.72
C LEU A 114 7.88 -13.24 -5.20
N SER A 115 8.13 -13.04 -6.49
CA SER A 115 8.13 -11.71 -7.12
C SER A 115 6.94 -11.57 -8.06
N GLY A 116 6.26 -10.42 -7.98
CA GLY A 116 5.06 -10.10 -8.76
C GLY A 116 3.76 -10.66 -8.18
N GLY A 117 2.64 -10.28 -8.79
CA GLY A 117 1.31 -10.78 -8.46
C GLY A 117 1.12 -12.23 -8.91
N GLN A 118 1.63 -13.17 -8.12
CA GLN A 118 1.55 -14.61 -8.40
C GLN A 118 0.12 -15.14 -8.22
N ALA A 119 -0.19 -16.26 -8.89
CA ALA A 119 -1.48 -16.93 -8.73
C ALA A 119 -1.65 -17.53 -7.32
N PRO A 120 -2.88 -17.65 -6.79
CA PRO A 120 -3.13 -18.22 -5.47
C PRO A 120 -2.50 -19.61 -5.24
N GLU A 121 -2.46 -20.45 -6.28
CA GLU A 121 -1.87 -21.80 -6.22
C GLU A 121 -0.35 -21.75 -5.96
N THR A 122 0.34 -20.72 -6.44
CA THR A 122 1.76 -20.50 -6.16
C THR A 122 1.98 -20.19 -4.69
N PHE A 123 1.13 -19.33 -4.10
CA PHE A 123 1.18 -19.05 -2.66
C PHE A 123 0.85 -20.29 -1.82
N LEU A 124 -0.18 -21.06 -2.19
CA LEU A 124 -0.54 -22.29 -1.49
C LEU A 124 0.63 -23.29 -1.45
N LYS A 125 1.31 -23.49 -2.58
CA LYS A 125 2.51 -24.34 -2.64
C LYS A 125 3.64 -23.80 -1.77
N ALA A 126 3.86 -22.48 -1.80
CA ALA A 126 4.89 -21.86 -0.97
C ALA A 126 4.60 -22.06 0.53
N PHE A 127 3.34 -21.91 0.96
CA PHE A 127 2.94 -22.15 2.36
C PHE A 127 3.07 -23.62 2.77
N GLN A 128 2.74 -24.57 1.89
CA GLN A 128 2.87 -26.00 2.16
C GLN A 128 4.33 -26.46 2.28
N ALA A 129 5.26 -25.77 1.61
CA ALA A 129 6.68 -26.07 1.61
C ALA A 129 7.47 -25.35 2.72
N ALA A 130 6.83 -24.44 3.48
CA ALA A 130 7.47 -23.51 4.40
C ALA A 130 7.62 -24.02 5.84
#